data_AF-A0A942GBH6-F1
#
_entry.id   AF-A0A942GBH6-F1
#
_cell.length_a   1.000
_cell.length_b   1.000
_cell.length_c   1.000
_cell.angle_alpha   90.00
_cell.angle_beta   90.00
_cell.angle_gamma   90.00
#
_symmetry.space_group_name_H-M   'P 1'
#
loop_
_entity.id
_entity.type
_entity.pdbx_description
1 polymer ?
#
loop_
_entity_poly.entity_id
_entity_poly.type
_entity_poly.pdbx_seq_one_letter_code
_entity_poly.pdbx_strand_id
1 'polypeptide(L)'
;MLRKLFVLALLFTVSLSVVIAQPRFDPKERAKELKERLKLDDKQTKQVEDIYAKQSEQMQGMFNSSGDREQMRDQMMKLREETNKKIEKILTGKQKAEYKKYQEEMQARRQQMRPGGN
;
A
#
# COMPACT_ATOMS: atom_id res chain seq x y z
N MET A 1 -31.25 -3.75 -46.68
CA MET A 1 -29.97 -3.66 -47.43
C MET A 1 -28.99 -2.77 -46.66
N LEU A 2 -27.71 -2.83 -47.02
CA LEU A 2 -26.58 -2.20 -46.34
C LEU A 2 -26.35 -0.75 -46.81
N ARG A 3 -26.01 0.20 -45.91
CA ARG A 3 -24.84 1.13 -45.99
C ARG A 3 -24.94 2.39 -45.11
N LYS A 4 -24.03 2.46 -44.12
CA LYS A 4 -23.12 3.56 -43.74
C LYS A 4 -23.62 5.03 -43.78
N LEU A 5 -23.40 5.76 -42.68
CA LEU A 5 -22.38 6.83 -42.59
C LEU A 5 -22.15 7.26 -41.13
N PHE A 6 -20.90 7.62 -40.80
CA PHE A 6 -20.51 8.27 -39.54
C PHE A 6 -20.81 9.79 -39.62
N VAL A 7 -20.98 10.46 -38.48
CA VAL A 7 -20.18 11.64 -38.03
C VAL A 7 -20.68 12.20 -36.69
N LEU A 8 -19.79 12.16 -35.70
CA LEU A 8 -19.45 13.15 -34.66
C LEU A 8 -20.46 14.26 -34.23
N ALA A 9 -20.88 14.20 -32.96
CA ALA A 9 -21.13 15.33 -32.04
C ALA A 9 -21.22 14.73 -30.61
N LEU A 10 -20.23 14.77 -29.72
CA LEU A 10 -19.36 15.84 -29.20
C LEU A 10 -20.05 16.77 -28.17
N LEU A 11 -19.90 16.35 -26.91
CA LEU A 11 -20.06 17.07 -25.63
C LEU A 11 -21.45 17.58 -25.17
N PHE A 12 -21.82 17.09 -23.98
CA PHE A 12 -22.69 17.59 -22.88
C PHE A 12 -23.46 16.39 -22.28
N THR A 13 -23.67 16.18 -20.98
CA THR A 13 -23.02 16.54 -19.68
C THR A 13 -23.51 15.46 -18.66
N VAL A 14 -23.18 15.33 -17.37
CA VAL A 14 -22.51 16.12 -16.32
C VAL A 14 -21.57 15.20 -15.52
N SER A 15 -20.44 15.77 -15.09
CA SER A 15 -19.47 15.22 -14.16
C SER A 15 -20.06 14.74 -12.81
N LEU A 16 -20.34 13.45 -12.68
CA LEU A 16 -20.30 12.78 -11.37
C LEU A 16 -18.87 12.29 -11.10
N SER A 17 -18.01 13.24 -10.72
CA SER A 17 -16.70 12.94 -10.13
C SER A 17 -16.91 12.33 -8.75
N VAL A 18 -17.32 11.05 -8.71
CA VAL A 18 -17.14 10.22 -7.52
C VAL A 18 -15.63 10.13 -7.33
N VAL A 19 -15.10 10.99 -6.46
CA VAL A 19 -13.79 10.81 -5.87
C VAL A 19 -13.91 9.54 -5.05
N ILE A 20 -13.63 8.40 -5.71
CA ILE A 20 -13.35 7.16 -5.02
C ILE A 20 -12.14 7.49 -4.16
N ALA A 21 -12.38 7.72 -2.88
CA ALA A 21 -11.32 7.98 -1.92
C ALA A 21 -10.39 6.78 -1.99
N GLN A 22 -9.22 6.97 -2.61
CA GLN A 22 -8.18 5.94 -2.63
C GLN A 22 -7.98 5.49 -1.20
N PRO A 23 -8.00 4.17 -0.90
CA PRO A 23 -7.95 3.67 0.47
C PRO A 23 -6.82 4.35 1.23
N ARG A 24 -7.16 5.29 2.12
CA ARG A 24 -6.17 6.05 2.87
C ARG A 24 -5.46 5.07 3.78
N PHE A 25 -4.18 4.84 3.52
CA PHE A 25 -3.32 4.05 4.40
C PHE A 25 -3.04 4.86 5.66
N ASP A 26 -4.00 4.83 6.58
CA ASP A 26 -3.86 5.44 7.90
C ASP A 26 -2.76 4.67 8.68
N PRO A 27 -1.65 5.34 9.07
CA PRO A 27 -0.60 4.73 9.88
C PRO A 27 -1.09 4.14 11.19
N LYS A 28 -2.10 4.76 11.79
CA LYS A 28 -2.65 4.42 13.11
C LYS A 28 -3.49 3.15 13.04
N GLU A 29 -4.36 3.02 12.05
CA GLU A 29 -5.14 1.79 11.86
C GLU A 29 -4.22 0.60 11.55
N ARG A 30 -3.18 0.79 10.73
CA ARG A 30 -2.14 -0.23 10.50
C ARG A 30 -1.35 -0.59 11.76
N ALA A 31 -1.07 0.38 12.63
CA ALA A 31 -0.43 0.12 13.91
C ALA A 31 -1.35 -0.68 14.85
N LYS A 32 -2.67 -0.44 14.84
CA LYS A 32 -3.66 -1.24 15.59
C LYS A 32 -3.75 -2.68 15.07
N GLU A 33 -3.87 -2.88 13.76
CA GLU A 33 -3.87 -4.23 13.16
C GLU A 33 -2.63 -5.03 13.61
N LEU A 34 -1.45 -4.40 13.56
CA LEU A 34 -0.21 -5.03 13.97
C LEU A 34 -0.15 -5.25 15.49
N LYS A 35 -0.68 -4.32 16.30
CA LYS A 35 -0.84 -4.48 17.75
C LYS A 35 -1.66 -5.72 18.09
N GLU A 36 -2.82 -5.89 17.45
CA GLU A 36 -3.72 -7.01 17.70
C GLU A 36 -3.11 -8.35 17.26
N ARG A 37 -2.42 -8.37 16.12
CA ARG A 37 -1.79 -9.59 15.58
C ARG A 37 -0.55 -10.03 16.35
N LEU A 38 0.34 -9.11 16.72
CA LEU A 38 1.61 -9.40 17.40
C LEU A 38 1.52 -9.28 18.93
N LYS A 39 0.39 -8.80 19.48
CA LYS A 39 0.25 -8.42 20.90
C LYS A 39 1.34 -7.43 21.31
N LEU A 40 1.42 -6.32 20.59
CA LEU A 40 2.38 -5.24 20.89
C LEU A 40 1.96 -4.50 22.17
N ASP A 41 2.94 -4.08 22.96
CA ASP A 41 2.70 -3.13 24.04
C ASP A 41 2.47 -1.69 23.49
N ASP A 42 2.07 -0.75 24.35
CA ASP A 42 1.76 0.62 23.92
C ASP A 42 2.99 1.39 23.42
N LYS A 43 4.19 1.07 23.89
CA LYS A 43 5.45 1.70 23.43
C LYS A 43 5.80 1.19 22.04
N GLN A 44 5.76 -0.12 21.84
CA GLN A 44 5.93 -0.76 20.54
C GLN A 44 4.88 -0.25 19.54
N THR A 45 3.61 -0.14 19.95
CA THR A 45 2.52 0.37 19.11
C THR A 45 2.80 1.79 18.61
N LYS A 46 3.19 2.71 19.51
CA LYS A 46 3.57 4.08 19.12
C LYS A 46 4.77 4.11 18.16
N GLN A 47 5.78 3.29 18.41
CA GLN A 47 6.93 3.19 17.50
C GLN A 47 6.56 2.63 16.12
N VAL A 48 5.60 1.70 16.03
CA VAL A 48 5.04 1.22 14.75
C VAL A 48 4.27 2.33 14.04
N GLU A 49 3.44 3.10 14.76
CA GLU A 49 2.69 4.25 14.22
C GLU A 49 3.65 5.30 13.62
N ASP A 50 4.72 5.67 14.34
CA ASP A 50 5.77 6.58 13.85
C ASP A 50 6.50 6.04 12.59
N ILE A 51 6.73 4.73 12.53
CA ILE A 51 7.38 4.09 11.38
C ILE A 51 6.45 4.12 10.16
N TYR A 52 5.15 3.84 10.33
CA TYR A 52 4.18 3.90 9.24
C TYR A 52 3.84 5.34 8.82
N ALA A 53 3.89 6.32 9.72
CA ALA A 53 3.74 7.73 9.38
C ALA A 53 4.85 8.19 8.42
N LYS A 54 6.11 7.92 8.78
CA LYS A 54 7.28 8.20 7.92
C LYS A 54 7.23 7.42 6.61
N GLN A 55 6.77 6.17 6.62
CA GLN A 55 6.54 5.41 5.38
C GLN A 55 5.52 6.11 4.47
N SER A 56 4.43 6.65 5.04
CA SER A 56 3.37 7.35 4.29
C SER A 56 3.89 8.65 3.68
N GLU A 57 4.67 9.44 4.42
CA GLU A 57 5.33 10.65 3.92
C GLU A 57 6.29 10.35 2.76
N GLN A 58 7.17 9.36 2.92
CA GLN A 58 8.09 8.92 1.86
C GLN A 58 7.34 8.42 0.62
N MET A 59 6.23 7.71 0.82
CA MET A 59 5.39 7.21 -0.27
C MET A 59 4.69 8.34 -1.04
N GLN A 60 4.19 9.36 -0.34
CA GLN A 60 3.63 10.57 -0.98
C GLN A 60 4.70 11.31 -1.79
N GLY A 61 5.92 11.44 -1.25
CA GLY A 61 7.05 11.99 -1.98
C GLY A 61 7.36 11.22 -3.27
N MET A 62 7.34 9.88 -3.24
CA MET A 62 7.56 9.05 -4.44
C MET A 62 6.48 9.24 -5.50
N PHE A 63 5.20 9.27 -5.13
CA PHE A 63 4.10 9.50 -6.08
C PHE A 63 4.16 10.87 -6.76
N ASN A 64 4.73 11.88 -6.10
CA ASN A 64 4.85 13.23 -6.63
C ASN A 64 6.13 13.47 -7.47
N SER A 65 7.10 12.53 -7.49
CA SER A 65 8.47 12.81 -7.97
C SER A 65 8.97 12.00 -9.17
N SER A 66 8.28 10.94 -9.62
CA SER A 66 8.71 10.19 -10.81
C SER A 66 7.56 9.72 -11.69
N GLY A 67 7.75 9.86 -13.01
CA GLY A 67 6.92 9.23 -14.03
C GLY A 67 7.42 7.83 -14.45
N ASP A 68 8.61 7.43 -13.99
CA ASP A 68 9.20 6.13 -14.31
C ASP A 68 8.66 5.03 -13.39
N ARG A 69 7.87 4.13 -13.99
CA ARG A 69 7.21 3.02 -13.29
C ARG A 69 8.19 1.97 -12.78
N GLU A 70 9.36 1.82 -13.37
CA GLU A 70 10.38 0.86 -12.92
C GLU A 70 11.12 1.43 -11.72
N GLN A 71 11.59 2.67 -11.81
CA GLN A 71 12.22 3.37 -10.67
C GLN A 71 11.29 3.43 -9.45
N MET A 72 10.00 3.73 -9.65
CA MET A 72 9.00 3.71 -8.58
C MET A 72 8.83 2.32 -7.93
N ARG A 73 8.91 1.22 -8.69
CA ARG A 73 8.82 -0.14 -8.14
C ARG A 73 9.99 -0.43 -7.22
N ASP A 74 11.21 -0.09 -7.64
CA ASP A 74 12.43 -0.31 -6.87
C ASP A 74 12.45 0.53 -5.59
N GLN A 75 12.08 1.81 -5.67
CA GLN A 75 11.94 2.68 -4.50
C GLN A 75 10.88 2.14 -3.52
N MET A 76 9.74 1.66 -4.03
CA MET A 76 8.68 1.04 -3.22
C MET A 76 9.11 -0.27 -2.56
N MET A 77 9.95 -1.08 -3.22
CA MET A 77 10.52 -2.30 -2.63
C MET A 77 11.50 -1.96 -1.50
N LYS A 78 12.45 -1.05 -1.75
CA LYS A 78 13.42 -0.57 -0.75
C LYS A 78 12.72 0.04 0.47
N LEU A 79 11.72 0.90 0.26
CA LEU A 79 10.92 1.50 1.33
C LEU A 79 10.25 0.44 2.21
N ARG A 80 9.68 -0.61 1.61
CA ARG A 80 9.04 -1.71 2.35
C ARG A 80 10.06 -2.52 3.16
N GLU A 81 11.20 -2.86 2.58
CA GLU A 81 12.27 -3.54 3.32
C GLU A 81 12.78 -2.71 4.50
N GLU A 82 12.99 -1.41 4.32
CA GLU A 82 13.39 -0.51 5.40
C GLU A 82 12.34 -0.43 6.51
N THR A 83 11.05 -0.32 6.15
CA THR A 83 9.95 -0.34 7.11
C THR A 83 9.95 -1.64 7.91
N ASN A 84 10.07 -2.79 7.24
CA ASN A 84 10.12 -4.10 7.90
C ASN A 84 11.32 -4.20 8.86
N LYS A 85 12.53 -3.81 8.41
CA LYS A 85 13.76 -3.79 9.23
C LYS A 85 13.64 -2.84 10.43
N LYS A 86 12.91 -1.71 10.31
CA LYS A 86 12.64 -0.78 11.42
C LYS A 86 11.66 -1.40 12.43
N ILE A 87 10.61 -2.08 11.97
CA ILE A 87 9.64 -2.79 12.83
C ILE A 87 10.33 -3.95 13.56
N GLU A 88 11.06 -4.82 12.86
CA GLU A 88 11.74 -5.96 13.48
C GLU A 88 12.68 -5.55 14.63
N LYS A 89 13.34 -4.39 14.55
CA LYS A 89 14.23 -3.89 15.61
C LYS A 89 13.52 -3.61 16.95
N ILE A 90 12.22 -3.31 16.94
CA ILE A 90 11.43 -3.03 18.15
C ILE A 90 10.65 -4.26 18.67
N LEU A 91 10.68 -5.37 17.94
CA LEU A 91 9.97 -6.61 18.30
C LEU A 91 10.82 -7.57 19.15
N THR A 92 10.16 -8.24 20.11
CA THR A 92 10.73 -9.40 20.83
C THR A 92 10.87 -10.61 19.90
N GLY A 93 11.65 -11.63 20.31
CA GLY A 93 11.86 -12.85 19.52
C GLY A 93 10.56 -13.57 19.13
N LYS A 94 9.58 -13.68 20.04
CA LYS A 94 8.26 -14.27 19.76
C LYS A 94 7.47 -13.43 18.74
N GLN A 95 7.48 -12.11 18.89
CA GLN A 95 6.78 -11.19 17.98
C GLN A 95 7.40 -11.20 16.57
N LYS A 96 8.73 -11.34 16.44
CA LYS A 96 9.42 -11.48 15.14
C LYS A 96 8.96 -12.72 14.37
N ALA A 97 8.76 -13.85 15.05
CA ALA A 97 8.27 -15.07 14.40
C ALA A 97 6.87 -14.86 13.80
N GLU A 98 5.95 -14.24 14.54
CA GLU A 98 4.58 -14.02 14.05
C GLU A 98 4.51 -12.88 13.04
N TYR A 99 5.44 -11.91 13.11
CA TYR A 99 5.61 -10.90 12.07
C TYR A 99 6.08 -11.50 10.74
N LYS A 100 7.01 -12.46 10.77
CA LYS A 100 7.45 -13.20 9.58
C LYS A 100 6.29 -13.96 8.94
N LYS A 101 5.49 -14.69 9.73
CA LYS A 101 4.27 -15.36 9.23
C LYS A 101 3.30 -14.37 8.59
N TYR A 102 3.07 -13.21 9.23
CA TYR A 102 2.21 -12.15 8.68
C TYR A 102 2.75 -11.60 7.34
N GLN A 103 4.07 -11.41 7.21
CA GLN A 103 4.69 -11.03 5.93
C GLN A 103 4.50 -12.10 4.86
N GLU A 104 4.68 -13.38 5.19
CA GLU A 104 4.48 -14.53 4.30
C GLU A 104 3.02 -14.65 3.84
N GLU A 105 2.04 -14.54 4.75
CA GLU A 105 0.61 -14.47 4.45
C GLU A 105 0.27 -13.32 3.49
N MET A 106 0.82 -12.12 3.74
CA MET A 106 0.63 -10.95 2.88
C MET A 106 1.28 -11.10 1.50
N GLN A 107 2.42 -11.81 1.41
CA GLN A 107 3.08 -12.12 0.14
C GLN A 107 2.27 -13.16 -0.66
N ALA A 108 1.79 -14.22 -0.02
CA ALA A 108 0.95 -15.24 -0.63
C ALA A 108 -0.38 -14.65 -1.14
N ARG A 109 -1.06 -13.83 -0.32
CA ARG A 109 -2.27 -13.08 -0.74
C ARG A 109 -1.98 -12.20 -1.95
N ARG A 110 -0.83 -11.51 -2.00
CA ARG A 110 -0.46 -10.69 -3.16
C ARG A 110 -0.22 -11.54 -4.41
N GLN A 111 0.37 -12.74 -4.29
CA GLN A 111 0.56 -13.65 -5.42
C GLN A 111 -0.79 -14.14 -5.97
N GLN A 112 -1.71 -14.54 -5.09
CA GLN A 112 -3.09 -14.92 -5.46
C GLN A 112 -3.88 -13.78 -6.10
N MET A 113 -3.64 -12.53 -5.69
CA MET A 113 -4.29 -11.33 -6.22
C MET A 113 -3.67 -10.77 -7.51
N ARG A 114 -2.61 -11.37 -8.06
CA ARG A 114 -2.18 -11.06 -9.43
C ARG A 114 -3.10 -11.84 -10.36
N PRO A 115 -4.00 -11.19 -11.15
CA PRO A 115 -4.73 -11.91 -12.18
C PRO A 115 -3.70 -12.57 -13.10
N GLY A 116 -3.96 -13.82 -13.52
CA GLY A 116 -3.09 -14.52 -14.44
C GLY A 116 -2.82 -13.64 -15.66
N GLY A 117 -1.55 -13.38 -15.95
CA GLY A 117 -1.17 -12.69 -17.17
C GLY A 117 -1.53 -13.56 -18.36
N ASN A 118 -2.46 -13.09 -19.17
CA ASN A 118 -2.89 -13.67 -20.44
C ASN A 118 -3.06 -12.53 -21.45
#